data_AF-A0A1J5E1M9-F1
#
_entry.id   AF-A0A1J5E1M9-F1
#
_cell.length_a   1.000
_cell.length_b   1.000
_cell.length_c   1.000
_cell.angle_alpha   90.00
_cell.angle_beta   90.00
_cell.angle_gamma   90.00
#
_symmetry.space_group_name_H-M   'P 1'
#
loop_
_entity.id
_entity.type
_entity.pdbx_description
1 polymer ?
#
loop_
_entity_poly.entity_id
_entity_poly.type
_entity_poly.pdbx_seq_one_letter_code
_entity_poly.pdbx_strand_id
1 'polypeptide(L)'
;MFQDKTMSKRRYGMEADLNAIAHDIRKGILHFKGLNERGDYSQVMTWVINRELACAARPLRYHHIYGGSGQALPKEARPELDKWIERVKNEGIASIICLVSEKELNHYSRLFPGGMNLVDYYESLGFQVHHIQWNDPAHNGKTHFKSEVEEKRTVLLEMYDQLPKPVLVHCSAAIDRSPPVVAFVVLKRRCAK
;
A
#
# COMPACT_ATOMS: atom_id res chain seq x y z
N MET A 1 -15.29 10.54 39.54
CA MET A 1 -14.52 10.00 38.39
C MET A 1 -15.49 9.76 37.24
N PHE A 2 -15.94 10.81 36.55
CA PHE A 2 -16.80 10.69 35.38
C PHE A 2 -15.90 10.59 34.15
N GLN A 3 -15.57 9.36 33.73
CA GLN A 3 -15.04 9.17 32.39
C GLN A 3 -16.14 9.54 31.39
N ASP A 4 -15.80 10.51 30.55
CA ASP A 4 -16.67 11.21 29.64
C ASP A 4 -17.30 10.26 28.59
N LYS A 5 -18.58 9.95 28.75
CA LYS A 5 -19.35 9.09 27.83
C LYS A 5 -19.38 9.66 26.40
N THR A 6 -19.16 10.95 26.21
CA THR A 6 -19.15 11.58 24.88
C THR A 6 -17.86 11.29 24.10
N MET A 7 -16.71 11.24 24.79
CA MET A 7 -15.42 10.83 24.21
C MET A 7 -15.44 9.37 23.74
N SER A 8 -16.08 8.49 24.52
CA SER A 8 -16.22 7.06 24.19
C SER A 8 -17.07 6.86 22.92
N LYS A 9 -18.22 7.56 22.81
CA LYS A 9 -19.12 7.47 21.65
C LYS A 9 -18.47 8.02 20.36
N ARG A 10 -17.71 9.11 20.44
CA ARG A 10 -16.98 9.67 19.29
C ARG A 10 -15.84 8.76 18.82
N ARG A 11 -15.08 8.16 19.74
CA ARG A 11 -14.04 7.18 19.40
C ARG A 11 -14.63 5.93 18.73
N TYR A 12 -15.75 5.44 19.25
CA TYR A 12 -16.43 4.27 18.68
C TYR A 12 -16.93 4.52 17.25
N GLY A 13 -17.54 5.69 16.99
CA GLY A 13 -17.98 6.07 15.63
C GLY A 13 -16.81 6.16 14.64
N MET A 14 -15.72 6.80 15.05
CA MET A 14 -14.52 6.94 14.22
C MET A 14 -13.92 5.57 13.82
N GLU A 15 -13.83 4.65 14.77
CA GLU A 15 -13.28 3.31 14.48
C GLU A 15 -14.21 2.50 13.57
N ALA A 16 -15.53 2.68 13.68
CA ALA A 16 -16.48 2.07 12.76
C ALA A 16 -16.29 2.60 11.33
N ASP A 17 -16.14 3.91 11.16
CA ASP A 17 -15.90 4.54 9.85
C ASP A 17 -14.58 4.06 9.22
N LEU A 18 -13.50 4.00 10.02
CA LEU A 18 -12.21 3.49 9.57
C LEU A 18 -12.32 2.04 9.08
N ASN A 19 -13.05 1.20 9.80
CA ASN A 19 -13.25 -0.19 9.43
C ASN A 19 -14.09 -0.33 8.15
N ALA A 20 -15.12 0.49 7.98
CA ALA A 20 -15.93 0.52 6.76
C ALA A 20 -15.09 0.92 5.53
N ILE A 21 -14.30 2.00 5.64
CA ILE A 21 -13.41 2.45 4.56
C ILE A 21 -12.35 1.39 4.25
N ALA A 22 -11.71 0.82 5.27
CA ALA A 22 -10.70 -0.23 5.10
C ALA A 22 -11.30 -1.48 4.43
N HIS A 23 -12.55 -1.83 4.74
CA HIS A 23 -13.27 -2.92 4.09
C HIS A 23 -13.47 -2.67 2.59
N ASP A 24 -13.89 -1.46 2.21
CA ASP A 24 -14.07 -1.12 0.79
C ASP A 24 -12.75 -1.10 0.01
N ILE A 25 -11.66 -0.61 0.63
CA ILE A 25 -10.32 -0.70 0.07
C ILE A 25 -9.94 -2.18 -0.19
N ARG A 26 -10.19 -3.06 0.78
CA ARG A 26 -9.91 -4.50 0.62
C ARG A 26 -10.74 -5.13 -0.49
N LYS A 27 -12.01 -4.76 -0.69
CA LYS A 27 -12.81 -5.24 -1.82
C LYS A 27 -12.18 -4.88 -3.15
N GLY A 28 -11.74 -3.63 -3.32
CA GLY A 28 -11.03 -3.19 -4.53
C GLY A 28 -9.75 -3.99 -4.79
N ILE A 29 -9.01 -4.30 -3.72
CA ILE A 29 -7.78 -5.11 -3.80
C ILE A 29 -8.07 -6.56 -4.16
N LEU A 30 -9.07 -7.17 -3.53
CA LEU A 30 -9.50 -8.54 -3.83
C LEU A 30 -10.01 -8.66 -5.27
N HIS A 31 -10.64 -7.60 -5.79
CA HIS A 31 -11.08 -7.56 -7.19
C HIS A 31 -9.89 -7.66 -8.16
N PHE A 32 -8.93 -6.72 -8.11
CA PHE A 32 -7.80 -6.75 -9.04
C PHE A 32 -6.85 -7.92 -8.75
N LYS A 33 -6.77 -8.41 -7.51
CA LYS A 33 -6.07 -9.65 -7.19
C LYS A 33 -6.58 -10.81 -8.05
N GLY A 34 -7.90 -11.01 -8.07
CA GLY A 34 -8.52 -12.10 -8.84
C GLY A 34 -8.32 -11.96 -10.35
N LEU A 35 -8.25 -10.74 -10.88
CA LEU A 35 -7.89 -10.48 -12.28
C LEU A 35 -6.44 -10.90 -12.55
N ASN A 36 -5.49 -10.38 -11.76
CA ASN A 36 -4.05 -10.60 -11.96
C ASN A 36 -3.63 -12.07 -11.81
N GLU A 37 -4.27 -12.81 -10.88
CA GLU A 37 -4.04 -14.25 -10.70
C GLU A 37 -4.49 -15.07 -11.91
N ARG A 38 -5.38 -14.53 -12.75
CA ARG A 38 -5.82 -15.12 -14.02
C ARG A 38 -5.08 -14.55 -15.25
N GLY A 39 -4.09 -13.69 -15.04
CA GLY A 39 -3.32 -13.05 -16.11
C GLY A 39 -3.98 -11.82 -16.74
N ASP A 40 -5.08 -11.33 -16.16
CA ASP A 40 -5.69 -10.06 -16.56
C ASP A 40 -5.10 -8.92 -15.71
N TYR A 41 -4.30 -8.08 -16.36
CA TYR A 41 -3.61 -6.93 -15.76
C TYR A 41 -4.24 -5.59 -16.11
N SER A 42 -5.51 -5.59 -16.53
CA SER A 42 -6.27 -4.35 -16.79
C SER A 42 -6.35 -3.44 -15.55
N GLN A 43 -6.23 -4.02 -14.35
CA GLN A 43 -6.19 -3.29 -13.10
C GLN A 43 -5.08 -3.81 -12.18
N VAL A 44 -4.24 -2.91 -11.68
CA VAL A 44 -3.15 -3.25 -10.74
C VAL A 44 -3.24 -2.54 -9.40
N MET A 45 -4.19 -1.62 -9.27
CA MET A 45 -4.44 -0.83 -8.08
C MET A 45 -5.92 -0.45 -7.97
N THR A 46 -6.34 0.00 -6.79
CA THR A 46 -7.65 0.59 -6.58
C THR A 46 -7.51 2.06 -6.21
N TRP A 47 -8.28 2.92 -6.88
CA TRP A 47 -8.46 4.30 -6.46
C TRP A 47 -9.28 4.32 -5.17
N VAL A 48 -8.74 4.95 -4.12
CA VAL A 48 -9.40 5.12 -2.81
C VAL A 48 -9.99 6.53 -2.69
N ILE A 49 -9.25 7.52 -3.18
CA ILE A 49 -9.74 8.86 -3.50
C ILE A 49 -9.43 9.06 -4.98
N ASN A 50 -10.47 9.27 -5.78
CA ASN A 50 -10.36 9.32 -7.24
C ASN A 50 -9.28 10.33 -7.65
N ARG A 51 -8.28 9.87 -8.43
CA ARG A 51 -7.16 10.67 -8.93
C ARG A 51 -6.30 11.36 -7.86
N GLU A 52 -6.40 10.98 -6.60
CA GLU A 52 -5.58 11.55 -5.51
C GLU A 52 -4.83 10.48 -4.71
N LEU A 53 -5.48 9.37 -4.39
CA LEU A 53 -4.94 8.32 -3.52
C LEU A 53 -5.34 6.94 -4.04
N ALA A 54 -4.34 6.11 -4.35
CA ALA A 54 -4.52 4.73 -4.75
C ALA A 54 -3.87 3.76 -3.75
N CYS A 55 -4.33 2.51 -3.76
CA CYS A 55 -3.77 1.42 -2.97
C CYS A 55 -3.52 0.19 -3.84
N ALA A 56 -2.35 -0.44 -3.67
CA ALA A 56 -1.99 -1.67 -4.40
C ALA A 56 -1.18 -2.63 -3.53
N ALA A 57 -1.10 -3.89 -3.97
CA ALA A 57 -0.05 -4.80 -3.53
C ALA A 57 1.28 -4.40 -4.18
N ARG A 58 2.40 -4.93 -3.65
CA ARG A 58 3.72 -4.73 -4.28
C ARG A 58 3.71 -5.30 -5.72
N PRO A 59 4.55 -4.78 -6.62
CA PRO A 59 4.58 -5.24 -8.00
C PRO A 59 4.69 -6.76 -8.09
N LEU A 60 3.90 -7.35 -9.00
CA LEU A 60 3.88 -8.78 -9.27
C LEU A 60 3.43 -9.70 -8.13
N ARG A 61 3.02 -9.18 -6.96
CA ARG A 61 2.54 -10.02 -5.83
C ARG A 61 1.49 -11.06 -6.26
N TYR A 62 0.59 -10.65 -7.15
CA TYR A 62 -0.53 -11.45 -7.66
C TYR A 62 -0.35 -11.84 -9.13
N HIS A 63 0.86 -11.76 -9.68
CA HIS A 63 1.09 -12.13 -11.06
C HIS A 63 0.85 -13.64 -11.25
N HIS A 64 0.12 -14.06 -12.28
CA HIS A 64 -0.22 -15.47 -12.51
C HIS A 64 1.01 -16.42 -12.57
N ILE A 65 2.13 -15.98 -13.17
CA ILE A 65 3.40 -16.73 -13.20
C ILE A 65 4.32 -16.41 -12.01
N TYR A 66 4.65 -15.13 -11.79
CA TYR A 66 5.68 -14.69 -10.84
C TYR A 66 5.16 -14.31 -9.44
N GLY A 67 3.89 -14.55 -9.17
CA GLY A 67 3.24 -14.20 -7.91
C GLY A 67 3.78 -14.99 -6.71
N GLY A 68 3.38 -14.56 -5.51
CA GLY A 68 3.76 -15.22 -4.27
C GLY A 68 4.73 -14.42 -3.39
N SER A 69 5.13 -15.04 -2.28
CA SER A 69 5.91 -14.43 -1.18
C SER A 69 7.03 -15.31 -0.68
N GLY A 70 7.27 -16.48 -1.30
CA GLY A 70 8.25 -17.44 -0.82
C GLY A 70 9.63 -17.32 -1.45
N GLN A 71 9.77 -16.64 -2.59
CA GLN A 71 11.01 -16.65 -3.36
C GLN A 71 11.31 -15.28 -4.00
N ALA A 72 12.59 -15.03 -4.24
CA ALA A 72 13.04 -13.90 -5.04
C ALA A 72 12.56 -14.06 -6.48
N LEU A 73 12.15 -12.95 -7.09
CA LEU A 73 11.72 -12.92 -8.48
C LEU A 73 12.90 -13.31 -9.40
N PRO A 74 12.66 -14.19 -10.38
CA PRO A 74 13.67 -14.55 -11.35
C PRO A 74 13.91 -13.36 -12.32
N LYS A 75 15.07 -13.29 -12.97
CA LYS A 75 15.44 -12.14 -13.83
C LYS A 75 14.45 -11.92 -14.97
N GLU A 76 13.87 -13.01 -15.45
CA GLU A 76 12.85 -13.09 -16.49
C GLU A 76 11.55 -12.36 -16.11
N ALA A 77 11.32 -12.08 -14.81
CA ALA A 77 10.18 -11.30 -14.34
C ALA A 77 10.34 -9.79 -14.55
N ARG A 78 11.55 -9.31 -14.93
CA ARG A 78 11.83 -7.87 -15.08
C ARG A 78 10.89 -7.17 -16.08
N PRO A 79 10.62 -7.69 -17.28
CA PRO A 79 9.67 -7.06 -18.20
C PRO A 79 8.27 -6.91 -17.62
N GLU A 80 7.82 -7.87 -16.80
CA GLU A 80 6.49 -7.77 -16.16
C GLU A 80 6.47 -6.73 -15.03
N LEU A 81 7.57 -6.58 -14.30
CA LEU A 81 7.74 -5.49 -13.35
C LEU A 81 7.64 -4.14 -14.07
N ASP A 82 8.36 -3.98 -15.19
CA ASP A 82 8.36 -2.75 -15.96
C ASP A 82 6.95 -2.42 -16.48
N LYS A 83 6.23 -3.41 -17.03
CA LYS A 83 4.81 -3.24 -17.43
C LYS A 83 3.91 -2.87 -16.26
N TRP A 84 4.12 -3.42 -15.06
CA TRP A 84 3.35 -3.03 -13.88
C TRP A 84 3.57 -1.56 -13.55
N ILE A 85 4.83 -1.10 -13.60
CA ILE A 85 5.20 0.30 -13.34
C ILE A 85 4.63 1.23 -14.42
N GLU A 86 4.69 0.82 -15.70
CA GLU A 86 4.08 1.59 -16.79
C GLU A 86 2.58 1.78 -16.59
N ARG A 87 1.85 0.75 -16.14
CA ARG A 87 0.42 0.89 -15.80
C ARG A 87 0.22 1.91 -14.68
N VAL A 88 1.04 1.87 -13.63
CA VAL A 88 1.00 2.86 -12.54
C VAL A 88 1.29 4.27 -13.04
N LYS A 89 2.26 4.45 -13.95
CA LYS A 89 2.56 5.74 -14.59
C LYS A 89 1.42 6.24 -15.47
N ASN A 90 0.79 5.36 -16.25
CA ASN A 90 -0.30 5.70 -17.17
C ASN A 90 -1.56 6.16 -16.43
N GLU A 91 -1.74 5.71 -15.18
CA GLU A 91 -2.76 6.20 -14.27
C GLU A 91 -2.43 7.56 -13.64
N GLY A 92 -1.26 8.12 -13.99
CA GLY A 92 -0.82 9.45 -13.60
C GLY A 92 -0.20 9.53 -12.21
N ILE A 93 0.09 8.41 -11.55
CA ILE A 93 0.72 8.39 -10.21
C ILE A 93 2.04 9.19 -10.25
N ALA A 94 2.17 10.14 -9.32
CA ALA A 94 3.35 10.99 -9.20
C ALA A 94 4.25 10.55 -8.03
N SER A 95 3.67 9.93 -7.00
CA SER A 95 4.39 9.58 -5.78
C SER A 95 4.00 8.21 -5.23
N ILE A 96 4.94 7.56 -4.55
CA ILE A 96 4.76 6.23 -3.97
C ILE A 96 5.11 6.24 -2.48
N ILE A 97 4.21 5.74 -1.63
CA ILE A 97 4.51 5.39 -0.25
C ILE A 97 4.63 3.87 -0.16
N CYS A 98 5.84 3.39 0.07
CA CYS A 98 6.18 1.98 0.13
C CYS A 98 6.19 1.51 1.60
N LEU A 99 5.30 0.57 1.97
CA LEU A 99 5.13 0.07 3.34
C LEU A 99 5.73 -1.33 3.56
N VAL A 100 6.62 -1.76 2.68
CA VAL A 100 7.19 -3.12 2.72
C VAL A 100 8.40 -3.18 3.65
N SER A 101 8.69 -4.36 4.18
CA SER A 101 9.92 -4.63 4.93
C SER A 101 11.12 -4.83 3.99
N GLU A 102 12.36 -4.76 4.51
CA GLU A 102 13.55 -5.10 3.74
C GLU A 102 13.51 -6.54 3.20
N LYS A 103 13.00 -7.49 3.99
CA LYS A 103 12.78 -8.87 3.52
C LYS A 103 11.88 -8.91 2.29
N GLU A 104 10.90 -8.02 2.24
CA GLU A 104 9.97 -7.91 1.13
C GLU A 104 10.56 -7.16 -0.08
N LEU A 105 11.50 -6.24 0.12
CA LEU A 105 12.30 -5.63 -0.94
C LEU A 105 13.29 -6.63 -1.55
N ASN A 106 13.82 -7.56 -0.75
CA ASN A 106 14.76 -8.58 -1.22
C ASN A 106 14.16 -9.53 -2.26
N HIS A 107 12.84 -9.55 -2.46
CA HIS A 107 12.25 -10.28 -3.59
C HIS A 107 12.67 -9.71 -4.95
N TYR A 108 13.06 -8.44 -5.01
CA TYR A 108 13.47 -7.78 -6.25
C TYR A 108 15.00 -7.76 -6.42
N SER A 109 15.77 -8.29 -5.47
CA SER A 109 17.24 -8.24 -5.45
C SER A 109 17.93 -8.78 -6.69
N ARG A 110 17.31 -9.72 -7.41
CA ARG A 110 17.86 -10.32 -8.63
C ARG A 110 17.54 -9.51 -9.89
N LEU A 111 16.61 -8.57 -9.82
CA LEU A 111 16.10 -7.84 -10.97
C LEU A 111 16.94 -6.61 -11.31
N PHE A 112 17.70 -6.09 -10.36
CA PHE A 112 18.47 -4.87 -10.53
C PHE A 112 19.96 -5.16 -10.37
N PRO A 113 20.81 -4.71 -11.31
CA PRO A 113 22.25 -4.76 -11.14
C PRO A 113 22.70 -3.73 -10.07
N GLY A 114 23.90 -3.93 -9.52
CA GLY A 114 24.60 -2.88 -8.75
C GLY A 114 24.04 -2.59 -7.36
N GLY A 115 23.24 -3.49 -6.76
CA GLY A 115 22.72 -3.32 -5.40
C GLY A 115 21.49 -2.40 -5.28
N MET A 116 20.98 -1.90 -6.41
CA MET A 116 19.73 -1.16 -6.50
C MET A 116 18.55 -2.02 -6.01
N ASN A 117 17.63 -1.42 -5.26
CA ASN A 117 16.39 -2.06 -4.84
C ASN A 117 15.17 -1.44 -5.55
N LEU A 118 13.96 -1.90 -5.20
CA LEU A 118 12.73 -1.44 -5.84
C LEU A 118 12.44 0.06 -5.61
N VAL A 119 12.77 0.59 -4.42
CA VAL A 119 12.61 2.01 -4.08
C VAL A 119 13.51 2.85 -4.97
N ASP A 120 14.80 2.52 -5.02
CA ASP A 120 15.78 3.19 -5.88
C ASP A 120 15.34 3.16 -7.35
N TYR A 121 14.75 2.03 -7.79
CA TYR A 121 14.27 1.89 -9.15
C TYR A 121 13.08 2.82 -9.43
N TYR A 122 12.11 2.94 -8.51
CA TYR A 122 11.02 3.90 -8.64
C TYR A 122 11.54 5.34 -8.73
N GLU A 123 12.50 5.72 -7.89
CA GLU A 123 13.08 7.07 -7.91
C GLU A 123 13.80 7.34 -9.24
N SER A 124 14.55 6.36 -9.76
CA SER A 124 15.21 6.46 -11.06
C SER A 124 14.22 6.67 -12.23
N LEU A 125 12.96 6.30 -12.02
CA LEU A 125 11.87 6.44 -12.97
C LEU A 125 11.06 7.74 -12.78
N GLY A 126 11.47 8.62 -11.86
CA GLY A 126 10.89 9.94 -11.64
C GLY A 126 9.74 10.00 -10.63
N PHE A 127 9.45 8.90 -9.91
CA PHE A 127 8.53 8.97 -8.79
C PHE A 127 9.19 9.65 -7.58
N GLN A 128 8.41 10.43 -6.82
CA GLN A 128 8.81 10.79 -5.46
C GLN A 128 8.42 9.66 -4.51
N VAL A 129 9.39 9.05 -3.82
CA VAL A 129 9.16 7.84 -3.04
C VAL A 129 9.45 8.07 -1.56
N HIS A 130 8.58 7.58 -0.70
CA HIS A 130 8.85 7.42 0.72
C HIS A 130 8.73 5.96 1.11
N HIS A 131 9.80 5.41 1.69
CA HIS A 131 9.80 4.06 2.23
C HIS A 131 9.58 4.10 3.75
N ILE A 132 8.48 3.52 4.20
CA ILE A 132 8.16 3.34 5.62
C ILE A 132 8.23 1.86 5.91
N GLN A 133 9.35 1.41 6.48
CA GLN A 133 9.55 0.01 6.80
C GLN A 133 8.47 -0.49 7.78
N TRP A 134 7.77 -1.55 7.38
CA TRP A 134 6.75 -2.19 8.22
C TRP A 134 6.76 -3.70 8.01
N ASN A 135 7.08 -4.44 9.07
CA ASN A 135 7.09 -5.90 9.06
C ASN A 135 5.69 -6.49 8.89
N ASP A 136 5.63 -7.69 8.33
CA ASP A 136 4.35 -8.39 8.16
C ASP A 136 3.75 -8.74 9.55
N PRO A 137 2.48 -8.36 9.82
CA PRO A 137 1.81 -8.61 11.09
C PRO A 137 1.74 -10.08 11.50
N ALA A 138 1.81 -11.00 10.53
CA ALA A 138 1.86 -12.45 10.79
C ALA A 138 3.03 -12.87 11.70
N HIS A 139 4.08 -12.05 11.81
CA HIS A 139 5.27 -12.36 12.59
C HIS A 139 5.29 -11.74 14.00
N ASN A 140 4.43 -10.77 14.33
CA ASN A 140 4.58 -9.93 15.54
C ASN A 140 3.41 -9.99 16.54
N GLY A 141 2.37 -10.81 16.29
CA GLY A 141 1.21 -10.92 17.19
C GLY A 141 0.26 -9.71 17.15
N LYS A 142 -0.98 -9.90 17.63
CA LYS A 142 -2.10 -8.94 17.39
C LYS A 142 -1.95 -7.60 18.12
N THR A 143 -1.41 -7.58 19.34
CA THR A 143 -1.31 -6.34 20.15
C THR A 143 -0.29 -5.37 19.55
N HIS A 144 0.89 -5.86 19.16
CA HIS A 144 1.92 -5.06 18.51
C HIS A 144 1.44 -4.45 17.20
N PHE A 145 0.68 -5.22 16.41
CA PHE A 145 0.14 -4.72 15.16
C PHE A 145 -0.78 -3.50 15.35
N LYS A 146 -1.61 -3.47 16.40
CA LYS A 146 -2.51 -2.33 16.64
C LYS A 146 -1.74 -1.04 16.95
N SER A 147 -0.73 -1.10 17.82
CA SER A 147 0.10 0.07 18.13
C SER A 147 0.89 0.55 16.91
N GLU A 148 1.42 -0.38 16.10
CA GLU A 148 2.08 -0.02 14.84
C GLU A 148 1.10 0.66 13.87
N VAL A 149 -0.14 0.18 13.74
CA VAL A 149 -1.15 0.85 12.89
C VAL A 149 -1.38 2.29 13.33
N GLU A 150 -1.49 2.57 14.63
CA GLU A 150 -1.71 3.93 15.14
C GLU A 150 -0.53 4.88 14.81
N GLU A 151 0.70 4.41 14.98
CA GLU A 151 1.91 5.15 14.57
C GLU A 151 1.91 5.41 13.06
N LYS A 152 1.72 4.35 12.27
CA LYS A 152 1.80 4.42 10.80
C LYS A 152 0.67 5.24 10.17
N ARG A 153 -0.50 5.36 10.82
CA ARG A 153 -1.58 6.28 10.42
C ARG A 153 -1.10 7.72 10.37
N THR A 154 -0.36 8.15 11.39
CA THR A 154 0.13 9.55 11.51
C THR A 154 1.21 9.83 10.49
N VAL A 155 2.22 8.94 10.40
CA VAL A 155 3.32 9.07 9.45
C VAL A 155 2.81 9.06 8.01
N LEU A 156 1.90 8.15 7.65
CA LEU A 156 1.38 8.08 6.30
C LEU A 156 0.57 9.33 5.94
N LEU A 157 -0.22 9.87 6.87
CA LEU A 157 -0.97 11.12 6.64
C LEU A 157 -0.02 12.29 6.34
N GLU A 158 1.03 12.45 7.14
CA GLU A 158 2.02 13.49 6.94
C GLU A 158 2.72 13.38 5.58
N MET A 159 3.20 12.18 5.23
CA MET A 159 3.84 11.95 3.94
C MET A 159 2.85 12.16 2.79
N TYR A 160 1.61 11.70 2.94
CA TYR A 160 0.57 11.96 1.95
C TYR A 160 0.43 13.46 1.72
N ASP A 161 0.29 14.28 2.76
CA ASP A 161 0.06 15.72 2.58
C ASP A 161 1.21 16.45 1.87
N GLN A 162 2.44 15.97 2.05
CA GLN A 162 3.64 16.58 1.47
C GLN A 162 3.92 16.12 0.03
N LEU A 163 3.39 14.97 -0.38
CA LEU A 163 3.70 14.36 -1.68
C LEU A 163 2.82 14.91 -2.82
N PRO A 164 3.40 15.15 -4.00
CA PRO A 164 2.66 15.41 -5.23
C PRO A 164 1.56 14.36 -5.47
N LYS A 165 0.37 14.83 -5.88
CA LYS A 165 -0.74 13.94 -6.23
C LYS A 165 -0.65 13.51 -7.69
N PRO A 166 -1.15 12.32 -8.02
CA PRO A 166 -1.72 11.29 -7.14
C PRO A 166 -0.67 10.42 -6.44
N VAL A 167 -0.99 9.94 -5.23
CA VAL A 167 -0.12 9.07 -4.42
C VAL A 167 -0.60 7.62 -4.48
N LEU A 168 0.32 6.69 -4.74
CA LEU A 168 0.10 5.25 -4.57
C LEU A 168 0.69 4.76 -3.26
N VAL A 169 -0.13 4.12 -2.42
CA VAL A 169 0.35 3.38 -1.24
C VAL A 169 0.40 1.90 -1.58
N HIS A 170 1.52 1.22 -1.31
CA HIS A 170 1.56 -0.23 -1.41
C HIS A 170 2.32 -0.88 -0.26
N CYS A 171 1.91 -2.09 0.12
CA CYS A 171 2.67 -2.98 1.00
C CYS A 171 2.90 -4.31 0.26
N SER A 172 3.03 -5.46 0.94
CA SER A 172 3.17 -6.74 0.25
C SER A 172 1.87 -7.19 -0.42
N ALA A 173 0.87 -7.59 0.36
CA ALA A 173 -0.43 -8.04 -0.17
C ALA A 173 -1.50 -6.95 -0.20
N ALA A 174 -1.27 -5.81 0.45
CA ALA A 174 -2.27 -4.74 0.61
C ALA A 174 -3.55 -5.15 1.37
N ILE A 175 -3.53 -6.24 2.14
CA ILE A 175 -4.71 -6.71 2.89
C ILE A 175 -4.71 -6.18 4.33
N ASP A 176 -3.59 -6.31 5.03
CA ASP A 176 -3.53 -6.03 6.47
C ASP A 176 -2.96 -4.65 6.77
N ARG A 177 -1.77 -4.32 6.23
CA ARG A 177 -1.05 -3.08 6.56
C ARG A 177 -1.66 -1.84 5.94
N SER A 178 -1.86 -1.81 4.62
CA SER A 178 -2.23 -0.57 3.93
C SER A 178 -3.70 -0.14 4.13
N PRO A 179 -4.73 -1.02 4.15
CA PRO A 179 -6.11 -0.56 4.29
C PRO A 179 -6.40 0.26 5.56
N PRO A 180 -5.96 -0.12 6.78
CA PRO A 180 -6.27 0.64 7.99
C PRO A 180 -5.55 1.99 8.10
N VAL A 181 -4.40 2.17 7.45
CA VAL A 181 -3.67 3.46 7.42
C VAL A 181 -4.15 4.36 6.30
N VAL A 182 -4.47 3.79 5.13
CA VAL A 182 -5.07 4.53 4.01
C VAL A 182 -6.48 5.00 4.37
N ALA A 183 -7.27 4.17 5.06
CA ALA A 183 -8.59 4.56 5.57
C ALA A 183 -8.53 5.79 6.48
N PHE A 184 -7.46 5.93 7.27
CA PHE A 184 -7.27 7.09 8.12
C PHE A 184 -7.02 8.37 7.32
N VAL A 185 -6.23 8.32 6.24
CA VAL A 185 -6.06 9.45 5.32
C VAL A 185 -7.38 9.86 4.71
N VAL A 186 -8.15 8.88 4.22
CA VAL A 186 -9.48 9.13 3.66
C VAL A 186 -10.38 9.84 4.66
N LEU A 187 -10.45 9.34 5.91
CA LEU A 187 -11.26 9.97 6.94
C LEU A 187 -10.80 11.41 7.23
N LYS A 188 -9.50 11.66 7.33
CA LYS A 188 -8.93 12.98 7.64
C LYS A 188 -9.01 13.98 6.49
N ARG A 189 -9.14 13.53 5.24
CA ARG A 189 -9.15 14.41 4.05
C ARG A 189 -10.52 14.50 3.38
N ARG A 190 -11.42 13.52 3.57
CA ARG A 190 -12.84 13.65 3.19
C ARG A 190 -13.61 14.58 4.14
N CYS A 191 -13.27 14.63 5.43
CA CYS A 191 -13.90 15.55 6.38
C CYS A 191 -13.37 17.00 6.32
N ALA A 192 -12.33 17.26 5.50
CA ALA A 192 -11.72 18.59 5.35
C ALA A 192 -12.19 19.32 4.07
N LYS A 193 -13.05 18.68 3.27
CA LYS A 193 -13.78 19.27 2.14
C LYS A 193 -15.22 19.50 2.58
#